data_AF-A0A2D3TEA2-F1
#
_entry.id   AF-A0A2D3TEA2-F1
#
_cell.length_a   1.000
_cell.length_b   1.000
_cell.length_c   1.000
_cell.angle_alpha   90.00
_cell.angle_beta   90.00
_cell.angle_gamma   90.00
#
_symmetry.space_group_name_H-M   'P 1'
#
loop_
_entity.id
_entity.type
_entity.pdbx_description
1 polymer ?
#
loop_
_entity_poly.entity_id
_entity_poly.type
_entity_poly.pdbx_seq_one_letter_code
_entity_poly.pdbx_strand_id
1 'polypeptide(L)' 'MFDIGFSELLLVIVLTLLVLGPKKLPIVVKTVTRWIRILRSFSETIQNDLSKEFRLEEDEPKHLKKSRRS' A
#
# COMPACT_ATOMS: atom_id res chain seq x y z
N MET A 1 -15.50 23.80 -15.89
CA MET A 1 -14.31 24.59 -15.55
C MET A 1 -13.15 23.67 -15.21
N PHE A 2 -12.71 22.88 -16.20
CA PHE A 2 -11.45 22.15 -16.30
C PHE A 2 -11.44 21.61 -17.74
N ASP A 3 -11.42 22.51 -18.71
CA ASP A 3 -11.26 22.17 -20.13
C ASP A 3 -9.79 21.85 -20.39
N ILE A 4 -9.24 20.85 -19.68
CA ILE A 4 -7.86 20.39 -19.91
C ILE A 4 -7.82 19.77 -21.31
N GLY A 5 -7.43 20.61 -22.26
CA GLY A 5 -7.20 20.21 -23.64
C GLY A 5 -5.85 19.50 -23.78
N PHE A 6 -5.66 18.86 -24.93
CA PHE A 6 -4.39 18.23 -25.29
C PHE A 6 -3.21 19.21 -25.16
N SER A 7 -3.43 20.48 -25.48
CA SER A 7 -2.44 21.56 -25.37
C SER A 7 -2.02 21.86 -23.93
N GLU A 8 -2.94 21.87 -22.97
CA GLU A 8 -2.59 22.11 -21.56
C GLU A 8 -1.86 20.92 -20.95
N LEU A 9 -2.23 19.69 -21.30
CA LEU A 9 -1.49 18.50 -20.89
C LEU A 9 -0.05 18.56 -21.39
N LEU A 10 0.15 18.92 -22.67
CA LEU A 10 1.49 19.11 -23.24
C LEU A 10 2.27 20.20 -22.50
N LEU A 11 1.64 21.34 -22.21
CA LEU A 11 2.27 22.45 -21.49
C LEU A 11 2.70 22.04 -20.09
N VAL A 12 1.84 21.32 -19.35
CA VAL A 12 2.18 20.79 -18.02
C VAL A 12 3.32 19.78 -18.10
N ILE A 13 3.33 18.88 -19.09
CA ILE A 13 4.42 17.93 -19.30
C ILE A 13 5.73 18.66 -19.56
N VAL A 14 5.74 19.65 -20.47
CA VAL A 14 6.94 20.44 -20.78
C VAL A 14 7.44 21.19 -19.55
N LEU A 15 6.56 21.85 -18.80
CA LEU A 15 6.93 22.55 -17.56
C LEU A 15 7.49 21.57 -16.50
N THR A 16 6.87 20.42 -16.33
CA THR A 16 7.32 19.40 -15.37
C THR A 16 8.71 18.89 -15.75
N LEU A 17 8.95 18.64 -17.05
CA LEU A 17 10.25 18.26 -17.58
C LEU A 17 11.30 19.37 -17.40
N LEU A 18 10.90 20.64 -17.48
CA LEU A 18 11.81 21.78 -17.35
C LEU A 18 12.21 22.03 -15.89
N VAL A 19 11.26 21.95 -14.96
CA VAL A 19 11.48 22.14 -13.52
C VAL A 19 12.28 20.97 -12.93
N LEU A 20 11.87 19.74 -13.23
CA LEU A 20 12.46 18.54 -12.63
C LEU A 20 13.62 17.98 -13.46
N GLY A 21 13.62 18.22 -14.77
CA GLY A 21 14.54 17.63 -15.73
C GLY A 21 14.08 16.25 -16.22
N PRO A 22 14.14 15.95 -17.53
CA PRO A 22 13.72 14.65 -18.10
C PRO A 22 14.50 13.47 -17.52
N LYS A 23 15.75 13.71 -17.10
CA LYS A 23 16.61 12.68 -16.52
C LYS A 23 16.21 12.30 -15.10
N LYS A 24 15.54 13.18 -14.33
CA LYS A 24 15.18 12.94 -12.92
C LYS A 24 13.73 12.45 -12.74
N LEU A 25 12.86 12.69 -13.72
CA LEU A 25 11.50 12.14 -13.76
C LEU A 25 11.42 10.62 -13.52
N PRO A 26 12.22 9.77 -14.19
CA PRO A 26 12.20 8.33 -13.94
C PRO A 26 12.73 7.96 -12.55
N ILE A 27 13.64 8.74 -11.96
CA ILE A 27 14.12 8.52 -10.58
C ILE A 27 12.99 8.79 -9.59
N VAL A 28 12.24 9.87 -9.76
CA VAL A 28 11.12 10.23 -8.86
C VAL A 28 10.02 9.18 -8.93
N VAL A 29 9.62 8.75 -10.13
CA VAL A 29 8.63 7.67 -10.29
C VAL A 29 9.09 6.38 -9.63
N LYS A 30 10.35 5.96 -9.84
CA LYS A 30 10.92 4.76 -9.20
C LYS A 30 10.94 4.87 -7.68
N THR A 31 11.20 6.06 -7.16
CA THR A 31 11.20 6.31 -5.72
C THR A 31 9.78 6.21 -5.19
N VAL A 32 8.84 6.97 -5.72
CA VAL A 32 7.44 6.96 -5.26
C VAL A 32 6.83 5.56 -5.33
N THR A 33 7.01 4.85 -6.45
CA THR A 33 6.48 3.49 -6.61
C THR A 33 7.10 2.49 -5.64
N ARG A 34 8.40 2.62 -5.36
CA ARG A 34 9.08 1.79 -4.34
C ARG A 34 8.50 2.04 -2.95
N TRP A 35 8.24 3.29 -2.58
CA TRP A 35 7.65 3.62 -1.29
C TRP A 35 6.23 3.09 -1.17
N ILE A 36 5.40 3.25 -2.20
CA ILE A 36 4.04 2.68 -2.24
C ILE A 36 4.09 1.16 -2.08
N ARG A 37 5.01 0.48 -2.78
CA ARG A 37 5.18 -0.98 -2.66
C ARG A 37 5.56 -1.40 -1.25
N ILE A 38 6.46 -0.65 -0.61
CA ILE A 38 6.85 -0.88 0.78
C ILE A 38 5.64 -0.71 1.70
N LEU A 39 4.90 0.40 1.62
CA LEU A 39 3.71 0.62 2.44
C LEU A 39 2.67 -0.51 2.27
N ARG A 40 2.46 -0.95 1.03
CA ARG A 40 1.57 -2.07 0.73
C ARG A 40 2.05 -3.38 1.36
N SER A 41 3.32 -3.73 1.21
CA SER A 41 3.87 -4.96 1.81
C SER A 41 3.83 -4.93 3.33
N PHE A 42 4.05 -3.76 3.95
CA PHE A 42 3.91 -3.61 5.40
C PHE A 42 2.46 -3.86 5.87
N SER A 43 1.46 -3.35 5.14
CA SER A 43 0.05 -3.63 5.44
C SER A 43 -0.28 -5.12 5.27
N GLU A 44 0.24 -5.76 4.21
CA GLU A 44 0.06 -7.20 3.97
C GLU A 44 0.72 -8.05 5.07
N THR A 45 1.94 -7.70 5.52
CA THR A 45 2.61 -8.40 6.65
C THR A 45 1.83 -8.25 7.95
N ILE A 46 1.40 -7.04 8.30
CA ILE A 46 0.63 -6.80 9.53
C ILE A 46 -0.70 -7.56 9.48
N GLN A 47 -1.41 -7.54 8.36
CA GLN A 47 -2.63 -8.30 8.18
C GLN A 47 -2.40 -9.80 8.29
N ASN A 48 -1.30 -10.32 7.73
CA ASN A 48 -0.98 -11.75 7.78
C ASN A 48 -0.61 -12.20 9.20
N ASP A 49 0.12 -11.38 9.95
CA ASP A 49 0.49 -11.69 11.34
C ASP A 49 -0.73 -11.55 12.27
N LEU A 50 -1.52 -10.48 12.14
CA LEU A 50 -2.80 -10.36 12.87
C LEU A 50 -3.77 -11.46 12.49
N SER A 51 -3.89 -11.86 11.22
CA SER A 51 -4.81 -12.94 10.80
C SER A 51 -4.34 -14.30 11.29
N LYS A 52 -3.04 -14.52 11.43
CA LYS A 52 -2.51 -15.74 12.07
C LYS A 52 -2.84 -15.75 13.56
N GLU A 53 -2.67 -14.62 14.23
CA GLU A 53 -2.95 -14.50 15.67
C GLU A 53 -4.47 -14.57 15.95
N PHE A 54 -5.31 -13.91 15.14
CA PHE A 54 -6.77 -14.00 15.23
C PHE A 54 -7.32 -15.39 14.86
N ARG A 55 -6.75 -16.09 13.87
CA ARG A 55 -7.14 -17.48 13.57
C ARG A 55 -6.72 -18.45 14.67
N LEU A 56 -5.58 -18.21 15.32
CA LEU A 56 -5.15 -19.00 16.48
C LEU A 56 -6.07 -18.76 17.69
N GLU A 57 -6.70 -17.59 17.78
CA GLU A 57 -7.66 -17.27 18.86
C GLU A 57 -9.10 -17.75 18.56
N GLU A 58 -9.48 -17.92 17.28
CA GLU A 58 -10.73 -18.59 16.91
C GLU A 58 -10.64 -20.13 16.99
N ASP A 59 -9.46 -20.71 16.75
CA ASP A 59 -9.19 -22.14 16.90
C ASP A 59 -8.69 -22.50 18.32
N GLU A 60 -9.10 -21.78 19.38
CA GLU A 60 -9.16 -22.40 20.71
C GLU A 60 -10.44 -23.26 20.75
N PRO A 61 -10.37 -24.58 20.48
CA PRO A 61 -11.52 -25.43 20.67
C PRO A 61 -11.92 -25.30 22.14
N LYS A 62 -13.20 -25.01 22.37
CA LYS A 62 -13.89 -25.09 23.66
C LYS A 62 -13.89 -26.51 24.27
N HIS A 63 -12.83 -27.27 24.08
CA HIS A 63 -12.57 -28.57 24.69
C HIS A 63 -11.61 -28.33 25.85
N LEU A 64 -12.15 -28.25 27.08
CA LEU A 64 -11.54 -28.76 28.34
C LEU A 64 -12.18 -28.19 29.63
N LYS A 65 -13.43 -27.68 29.59
CA LYS A 65 -14.21 -27.44 30.82
C LYS A 65 -15.49 -28.26 30.88
N LYS A 66 -15.36 -29.59 30.85
CA LYS A 66 -16.39 -30.49 31.41
C LYS A 66 -15.83 -31.76 32.04
N SER A 67 -14.74 -31.62 32.80
CA SER A 67 -14.23 -32.70 33.67
C SER A 67 -13.79 -32.17 35.05
N ARG A 68 -14.53 -31.20 35.60
CA ARG A 68 -14.37 -30.73 36.98
C ARG A 68 -15.70 -30.17 37.49
N ARG A 69 -16.55 -31.08 37.96
CA ARG A 69 -17.79 -30.97 38.75
C ARG A 69 -18.67 -32.12 38.27
N SER A 70 -19.15 -33.03 39.07
CA SER A 70 -18.94 -33.45 40.45
C SER A 70 -19.70 -34.78 40.54
#